data_AF-A0A2G9S7D6-F1
#
_entry.id   AF-A0A2G9S7D6-F1
#
_cell.length_a   1.000
_cell.length_b   1.000
_cell.length_c   1.000
_cell.angle_alpha   90.00
_cell.angle_beta   90.00
_cell.angle_gamma   90.00
#
_symmetry.space_group_name_H-M   'P 1'
#
loop_
_entity.id
_entity.type
_entity.pdbx_description
1 polymer ?
#
loop_
_entity_poly.entity_id
_entity_poly.type
_entity_poly.pdbx_seq_one_letter_code
_entity_poly.pdbx_strand_id
1 'polypeptide(L)'
;MKAFVNLPTENELTFNAEEYSDISEMRALSELLGPYGMKFLSESLMWHISSQVAELKKLVVENVDVLTQMRTSFDKPEQMQALFKRLSSVDSVLKRMTIIGVILSFRSLAQEALRDVRNLKKRYFPFENAASLCLSCTCWQ
;
A
#
# COMPACT_ATOMS: atom_id res chain seq x y z
N MET A 1 12.80 -5.77 -11.89
CA MET A 1 11.77 -6.77 -11.51
C MET A 1 10.69 -6.05 -10.72
N LYS A 2 9.41 -6.17 -11.10
CA LYS A 2 8.27 -5.63 -10.32
C LYS A 2 7.58 -6.79 -9.61
N ALA A 3 8.21 -7.28 -8.56
CA ALA A 3 7.74 -8.42 -7.77
C ALA A 3 8.27 -8.30 -6.34
N PHE A 4 7.64 -8.98 -5.40
CA PHE A 4 8.20 -9.23 -4.08
C PHE A 4 9.13 -10.45 -4.16
N VAL A 5 10.28 -10.37 -3.51
CA VAL A 5 11.30 -11.42 -3.50
C VAL A 5 11.59 -11.84 -2.07
N ASN A 6 11.91 -13.11 -1.88
CA ASN A 6 12.32 -13.62 -0.57
C ASN A 6 13.70 -13.06 -0.22
N LEU A 7 13.84 -12.54 1.00
CA LEU A 7 15.15 -12.21 1.55
C LEU A 7 15.74 -13.47 2.20
N PRO A 8 17.06 -13.72 2.08
CA PRO A 8 17.71 -14.81 2.77
C PRO A 8 17.66 -14.51 4.28
N THR A 9 16.69 -15.12 4.96
CA THR A 9 16.50 -15.06 6.41
C THR A 9 16.51 -16.49 6.94
N GLU A 10 16.85 -16.69 8.21
CA GLU A 10 16.91 -18.03 8.82
C GLU A 10 15.55 -18.76 8.86
N ASN A 11 14.46 -18.07 8.53
CA ASN A 11 13.16 -18.68 8.35
C ASN A 11 13.07 -19.34 6.97
N GLU A 12 12.93 -20.65 6.95
CA GLU A 12 12.54 -21.39 5.73
C GLU A 12 11.12 -20.98 5.32
N LEU A 13 11.02 -20.04 4.39
CA LEU A 13 9.76 -19.78 3.69
C LEU A 13 9.47 -20.97 2.78
N THR A 14 8.28 -21.55 2.91
CA THR A 14 7.85 -22.73 2.13
C THR A 14 7.50 -22.40 0.67
N PHE A 15 7.57 -21.13 0.28
CA PHE A 15 7.20 -20.64 -1.05
C PHE A 15 8.06 -19.46 -1.48
N ASN A 16 8.20 -19.26 -2.79
CA ASN A 16 8.92 -18.15 -3.40
C ASN A 16 7.96 -16.98 -3.66
N ALA A 17 8.12 -15.84 -2.97
CA ALA A 17 7.21 -14.70 -3.16
C ALA A 17 7.19 -14.17 -4.61
N GLU A 18 8.27 -14.35 -5.36
CA GLU A 18 8.35 -13.89 -6.75
C GLU A 18 7.41 -14.66 -7.68
N GLU A 19 7.20 -15.95 -7.41
CA GLU A 19 6.32 -16.84 -8.17
C GLU A 19 4.82 -16.55 -7.94
N TYR A 20 4.48 -15.61 -7.06
CA TYR A 20 3.09 -15.21 -6.79
C TYR A 20 2.84 -13.72 -6.98
N SER A 21 3.89 -12.91 -7.13
CA SER A 21 3.78 -11.46 -7.08
C SER A 21 4.44 -10.74 -8.25
N ASP A 22 4.97 -11.49 -9.22
CA ASP A 22 5.40 -10.92 -10.48
C ASP A 22 4.22 -10.33 -11.28
N ILE A 23 4.56 -9.67 -12.38
CA ILE A 23 3.56 -9.02 -13.24
C ILE A 23 2.61 -10.05 -13.87
N SER A 24 3.12 -11.24 -14.20
CA SER A 24 2.36 -12.29 -14.89
C SER A 24 1.27 -12.84 -13.97
N GLU A 25 1.64 -13.17 -12.74
CA GLU A 25 0.75 -13.70 -11.71
C GLU A 25 -0.27 -12.65 -11.25
N MET A 26 0.15 -11.39 -11.10
CA MET A 26 -0.79 -10.31 -10.76
C MET A 26 -1.83 -10.07 -11.89
N ARG A 27 -1.46 -10.29 -13.16
CA ARG A 27 -2.39 -10.23 -14.29
C ARG A 27 -3.33 -11.44 -14.29
N ALA A 28 -2.81 -12.65 -14.08
CA ALA A 28 -3.62 -13.87 -13.97
C ALA A 28 -4.63 -13.76 -12.82
N LEU A 29 -4.20 -13.26 -11.66
CA LEU A 29 -5.07 -12.98 -10.52
C LEU A 29 -6.16 -11.95 -10.87
N SER A 30 -5.79 -10.88 -11.58
CA SER A 30 -6.74 -9.84 -12.02
C SER A 30 -7.76 -10.37 -13.03
N GLU A 31 -7.37 -11.31 -13.89
CA GLU A 31 -8.27 -11.97 -14.84
C GLU A 31 -9.27 -12.88 -14.14
N LEU A 32 -8.82 -13.64 -13.14
CA LEU A 32 -9.64 -14.58 -12.38
C LEU A 32 -10.62 -13.86 -11.45
N LEU A 33 -10.15 -12.87 -10.68
CA LEU A 33 -10.98 -12.13 -9.73
C LEU A 33 -11.87 -11.08 -10.40
N GLY A 34 -11.41 -10.51 -11.52
CA GLY A 34 -12.06 -9.40 -12.19
C GLY A 34 -12.08 -8.09 -11.38
N PRO A 35 -12.76 -7.05 -11.88
CA PRO A 35 -12.74 -5.72 -11.26
C PRO A 35 -13.37 -5.69 -9.86
N TYR A 36 -14.41 -6.50 -9.62
CA TYR A 36 -15.07 -6.56 -8.31
C TYR A 36 -14.21 -7.27 -7.25
N GLY A 37 -13.62 -8.42 -7.59
CA GLY A 37 -12.71 -9.12 -6.67
C GLY A 37 -11.46 -8.30 -6.35
N MET A 38 -10.90 -7.61 -7.36
CA MET A 38 -9.75 -6.71 -7.15
C MET A 38 -10.11 -5.46 -6.32
N LYS A 39 -11.35 -4.97 -6.41
CA LYS A 39 -11.85 -3.91 -5.51
C LYS A 39 -11.90 -4.40 -4.07
N PHE A 40 -12.47 -5.58 -3.84
CA PHE A 40 -12.51 -6.21 -2.51
C PHE A 40 -11.10 -6.41 -1.93
N LEU A 41 -10.16 -6.95 -2.73
CA LEU A 41 -8.76 -7.08 -2.34
C LEU A 41 -8.17 -5.72 -1.92
N SER A 42 -8.41 -4.67 -2.70
CA SER A 42 -7.95 -3.32 -2.35
C SER A 42 -8.57 -2.81 -1.05
N GLU A 43 -9.83 -3.12 -0.75
CA GLU A 43 -10.50 -2.71 0.50
C GLU A 43 -9.88 -3.44 1.70
N SER A 44 -9.59 -4.74 1.58
CA SER A 44 -8.88 -5.51 2.62
C SER A 44 -7.50 -4.93 2.92
N LEU A 45 -6.73 -4.55 1.88
CA LEU A 45 -5.42 -3.92 2.06
C LEU A 45 -5.54 -2.55 2.77
N MET A 46 -6.54 -1.75 2.41
CA MET A 46 -6.81 -0.46 3.06
C MET A 46 -7.24 -0.62 4.52
N TRP A 47 -7.93 -1.70 4.86
CA TRP A 47 -8.27 -2.03 6.25
C TRP A 47 -7.00 -2.26 7.09
N HIS A 48 -6.03 -3.03 6.58
CA HIS A 48 -4.75 -3.23 7.26
C HIS A 48 -3.96 -1.93 7.43
N ILE A 49 -3.93 -1.06 6.39
CA ILE A 49 -3.31 0.27 6.49
C ILE A 49 -3.98 1.10 7.58
N SER A 50 -5.32 1.11 7.62
CA SER A 50 -6.08 1.87 8.63
C SER A 50 -5.73 1.44 10.05
N SER A 51 -5.54 0.13 10.27
CA SER A 51 -5.06 -0.40 11.55
C SER A 51 -3.65 0.12 11.90
N GLN A 52 -2.71 0.11 10.94
CA GLN A 52 -1.36 0.65 11.17
C GLN A 52 -1.38 2.15 11.47
N VAL A 53 -2.22 2.93 10.78
CA VAL A 53 -2.40 4.37 11.03
C VAL A 53 -2.99 4.63 12.41
N ALA A 54 -3.95 3.81 12.87
CA ALA A 54 -4.51 3.94 14.21
C ALA A 54 -3.44 3.75 15.30
N GLU A 55 -2.54 2.78 15.12
CA GLU A 55 -1.41 2.57 16.03
C GLU A 55 -0.37 3.69 15.97
N LEU A 56 -0.08 4.22 14.78
CA LEU A 56 0.80 5.39 14.63
C LEU A 56 0.25 6.62 15.35
N LYS A 57 -1.08 6.85 15.30
CA LYS A 57 -1.72 7.94 16.03
C LYS A 57 -1.49 7.85 17.54
N LYS A 58 -1.52 6.63 18.12
CA LYS A 58 -1.22 6.44 19.54
C LYS A 58 0.20 6.90 19.89
N LEU A 59 1.19 6.49 19.08
CA LEU A 59 2.59 6.89 19.26
C LEU A 59 2.79 8.41 19.14
N VAL A 60 2.05 9.06 18.24
CA VAL A 60 2.06 10.53 18.10
C VAL A 60 1.45 11.21 19.34
N VAL A 61 0.34 10.69 19.85
CA VAL A 61 -0.30 11.23 21.07
C VAL A 61 0.61 11.07 22.28
N GLU A 62 1.27 9.93 22.44
CA GLU A 62 2.24 9.66 23.50
C GLU A 62 3.42 10.65 23.50
N ASN A 63 3.81 11.16 22.33
CA ASN A 63 4.96 12.06 22.15
C ASN A 63 4.55 13.50 21.77
N VAL A 64 3.27 13.88 21.93
CA VAL A 64 2.71 15.12 21.37
C VAL A 64 3.45 16.38 21.80
N ASP A 65 3.85 16.46 23.07
CA ASP A 65 4.53 17.62 23.62
C ASP A 65 5.93 17.79 23.02
N VAL A 66 6.67 16.68 22.92
CA VAL A 66 8.01 16.66 22.32
C VAL A 66 7.89 17.02 20.84
N LEU A 67 7.00 16.36 20.09
CA LEU A 67 6.80 16.61 18.66
C LEU A 67 6.38 18.07 18.38
N THR A 68 5.57 18.68 19.24
CA THR A 68 5.16 20.07 19.11
C THR A 68 6.34 21.03 19.31
N GLN A 69 7.18 20.78 20.33
CA GLN A 69 8.41 21.56 20.57
C GLN A 69 9.43 21.39 19.44
N MET A 70 9.56 20.16 18.93
CA MET A 70 10.39 19.84 17.77
C MET A 70 9.97 20.65 16.53
N ARG A 71 8.66 20.78 16.30
CA ARG A 71 8.11 21.54 15.18
C ARG A 71 8.38 23.05 15.26
N THR A 72 8.52 23.62 16.45
CA THR A 72 8.77 25.07 16.63
C THR A 72 10.24 25.42 16.81
N SER A 73 11.09 24.44 17.12
CA SER A 73 12.52 24.64 17.43
C SER A 73 13.43 23.98 16.38
N PHE A 74 12.95 23.86 15.14
CA PHE A 74 13.64 23.19 14.03
C PHE A 74 14.92 23.93 13.58
N ASP A 75 15.04 25.20 13.93
CA ASP A 75 16.18 26.08 13.65
C ASP A 75 17.32 25.96 14.69
N LYS A 76 17.11 25.22 15.79
CA LYS A 76 18.06 25.09 16.91
C LYS A 76 18.56 23.65 17.02
N PRO A 77 19.69 23.29 16.37
CA PRO A 77 20.15 21.91 16.27
C PRO A 77 20.45 21.25 17.64
N GLU A 78 20.94 22.01 18.61
CA GLU A 78 21.22 21.50 19.96
C GLU A 78 19.94 21.11 20.72
N GLN A 79 18.93 21.99 20.68
CA GLN A 79 17.62 21.71 21.26
C GLN A 79 16.94 20.54 20.54
N MET A 80 17.13 20.47 19.21
CA MET A 80 16.58 19.40 18.39
C MET A 80 17.14 18.02 18.77
N GLN A 81 18.45 17.92 19.00
CA GLN A 81 19.08 16.68 19.46
C GLN A 81 18.60 16.28 20.86
N ALA A 82 18.43 17.24 21.77
CA ALA A 82 17.92 16.96 23.11
C ALA A 82 16.47 16.45 23.09
N LEU A 83 15.62 17.04 22.24
CA LEU A 83 14.23 16.60 22.07
C LEU A 83 14.13 15.22 21.41
N PHE A 84 14.98 14.92 20.42
CA PHE A 84 14.99 13.61 19.77
C PHE A 84 15.27 12.47 20.75
N LYS A 85 16.20 12.66 21.69
CA LYS A 85 16.50 11.67 22.75
C LYS A 85 15.34 11.41 23.71
N ARG A 86 14.35 12.30 23.75
CA ARG A 86 13.14 12.16 24.59
C ARG A 86 12.01 11.41 23.89
N LEU A 87 12.10 11.19 22.58
CA LEU A 87 11.10 10.42 21.84
C LEU A 87 11.14 8.95 22.26
N SER A 88 9.97 8.38 22.48
CA SER A 88 9.80 6.94 22.69
C SER A 88 9.40 6.24 21.41
N SER A 89 9.68 4.93 21.31
CA SER A 89 9.10 4.06 20.29
C SER A 89 9.38 4.45 18.83
N VAL A 90 10.52 5.09 18.55
CA VAL A 90 10.90 5.54 17.19
C VAL A 90 10.99 4.35 16.22
N ASP A 91 11.55 3.22 16.65
CA ASP A 91 11.60 2.00 15.83
C ASP A 91 10.20 1.47 15.47
N SER A 92 9.24 1.60 16.39
CA SER A 92 7.86 1.20 16.13
C SER A 92 7.21 2.09 15.08
N VAL A 93 7.49 3.39 15.06
CA VAL A 93 7.04 4.30 14.01
C VAL A 93 7.59 3.87 12.65
N LEU A 94 8.91 3.65 12.58
CA LEU A 94 9.57 3.25 11.33
C LEU A 94 9.03 1.92 10.81
N LYS A 95 8.96 0.88 11.66
CA LYS A 95 8.44 -0.44 11.30
C LYS A 95 7.01 -0.35 10.73
N ARG A 96 6.13 0.40 11.40
CA ARG A 96 4.73 0.56 10.96
C ARG A 96 4.62 1.31 9.63
N MET A 97 5.41 2.35 9.44
CA MET A 97 5.49 3.08 8.17
C MET A 97 6.01 2.19 7.04
N THR A 98 7.01 1.35 7.30
CA THR A 98 7.50 0.35 6.33
C THR A 98 6.40 -0.65 5.95
N ILE A 99 5.63 -1.16 6.92
CA ILE A 99 4.51 -2.08 6.64
C ILE A 99 3.47 -1.39 5.75
N ILE A 100 3.10 -0.14 6.05
CA ILE A 100 2.17 0.64 5.20
C ILE A 100 2.71 0.76 3.78
N GLY A 101 4.00 1.09 3.63
CA GLY A 101 4.67 1.18 2.34
C GLY A 101 4.60 -0.12 1.54
N VAL A 102 4.88 -1.26 2.19
CA VAL A 102 4.82 -2.60 1.57
C VAL A 102 3.41 -2.90 1.06
N ILE A 103 2.37 -2.65 1.88
CA ILE A 103 0.97 -2.90 1.49
C ILE A 103 0.58 -2.01 0.30
N LEU A 104 0.99 -0.73 0.32
CA LEU A 104 0.73 0.20 -0.79
C LEU A 104 1.45 -0.21 -2.08
N SER A 105 2.70 -0.68 -1.99
CA SER A 105 3.45 -1.22 -3.12
C SER A 105 2.74 -2.42 -3.73
N PHE A 106 2.27 -3.37 -2.92
CA PHE A 106 1.50 -4.52 -3.41
C PHE A 106 0.20 -4.08 -4.09
N ARG A 107 -0.55 -3.17 -3.46
CA ARG A 107 -1.77 -2.59 -4.03
C ARG A 107 -1.51 -1.93 -5.38
N SER A 108 -0.40 -1.20 -5.51
CA SER A 108 -0.01 -0.54 -6.77
C SER A 108 0.22 -1.55 -7.90
N LEU A 109 0.93 -2.65 -7.61
CA LEU A 109 1.17 -3.74 -8.56
C LEU A 109 -0.15 -4.40 -9.01
N ALA A 110 -1.01 -4.73 -8.04
CA ALA A 110 -2.31 -5.31 -8.29
C ALA A 110 -3.20 -4.40 -9.17
N GLN A 111 -3.20 -3.09 -8.91
CA GLN A 111 -3.95 -2.11 -9.70
C GLN A 111 -3.36 -1.90 -11.11
N GLU A 112 -2.03 -1.96 -11.26
CA GLU A 112 -1.37 -1.90 -12.56
C GLU A 112 -1.77 -3.11 -13.42
N ALA A 113 -1.70 -4.32 -12.85
CA ALA A 113 -2.10 -5.54 -13.52
C ALA A 113 -3.58 -5.52 -13.97
N LEU A 114 -4.50 -5.06 -13.10
CA LEU A 114 -5.92 -4.93 -13.47
C LEU A 114 -6.13 -3.92 -14.61
N ARG A 115 -5.40 -2.79 -14.59
CA ARG A 115 -5.47 -1.80 -15.68
C ARG A 115 -5.04 -2.41 -17.01
N ASP A 116 -3.95 -3.17 -17.00
CA ASP A 116 -3.43 -3.85 -18.19
C ASP A 116 -4.44 -4.86 -18.74
N VAL A 117 -4.98 -5.73 -17.90
CA VAL A 117 -6.00 -6.73 -18.28
C VAL A 117 -7.23 -6.05 -18.87
N ARG A 118 -7.71 -4.97 -18.26
CA ARG A 118 -8.85 -4.22 -18.76
C ARG A 118 -8.55 -3.57 -20.13
N ASN A 119 -7.36 -3.04 -20.32
CA ASN A 119 -6.95 -2.44 -21.60
C ASN A 119 -6.80 -3.49 -22.70
N LEU A 120 -6.28 -4.68 -22.37
CA LEU A 120 -6.21 -5.82 -23.28
C LEU A 120 -7.62 -6.26 -23.70
N LYS A 121 -8.52 -6.48 -22.73
CA LYS A 121 -9.93 -6.84 -23.04
C LYS A 121 -10.63 -5.80 -23.91
N LYS A 122 -10.39 -4.50 -23.68
CA LYS A 122 -10.89 -3.43 -24.57
C LYS A 122 -10.37 -3.53 -26.00
N ARG A 123 -9.08 -3.88 -26.18
CA ARG A 123 -8.45 -3.98 -27.50
C ARG A 123 -8.96 -5.18 -28.31
N TYR A 124 -9.19 -6.32 -27.65
CA TYR A 124 -9.66 -7.54 -28.31
C TYR A 124 -11.21 -7.61 -28.42
N PHE A 125 -11.95 -6.95 -27.53
CA PHE A 125 -13.43 -6.94 -27.50
C PHE A 125 -13.97 -5.51 -27.33
N PRO A 126 -14.01 -4.71 -28.41
CA PRO A 126 -14.45 -3.31 -28.34
C PRO A 126 -15.97 -3.15 -28.10
N PHE A 127 -16.80 -4.12 -28.50
CA PHE A 127 -18.27 -4.01 -28.41
C PHE A 127 -18.85 -4.28 -27.01
N GLU A 128 -18.26 -5.17 -26.22
CA GLU A 128 -18.76 -5.53 -24.89
C GLU A 128 -18.47 -4.45 -23.81
N ASN A 129 -17.48 -3.59 -24.08
CA ASN A 129 -17.06 -2.52 -23.17
C ASN A 129 -17.76 -1.17 -23.42
N ALA A 130 -18.54 -1.03 -24.49
CA ALA A 130 -19.35 0.18 -24.71
C ALA A 130 -20.48 0.30 -23.66
N ALA A 131 -21.06 -0.84 -23.24
CA ALA A 131 -22.11 -0.87 -22.23
C ALA A 131 -21.62 -0.43 -20.83
N SER A 132 -20.39 -0.80 -20.45
CA SER A 132 -19.81 -0.43 -19.15
C SER A 132 -19.33 1.04 -19.10
N LEU A 133 -18.85 1.61 -20.21
CA LEU A 133 -18.59 3.05 -20.30
C LEU A 133 -19.87 3.88 -20.24
N CYS A 134 -20.97 3.41 -20.85
CA CYS A 134 -22.27 4.08 -20.80
C CYS A 134 -22.79 4.19 -19.36
N LEU A 135 -22.66 3.13 -18.56
CA LEU A 135 -23.02 3.13 -17.13
C LEU A 135 -22.15 4.06 -16.27
N SER A 136 -20.87 4.24 -16.61
CA SER A 136 -20.03 5.23 -15.92
C SER A 136 -20.33 6.69 -16.34
N CYS A 137 -20.87 6.91 -17.55
CA CYS A 137 -21.29 8.24 -18.00
C CYS A 137 -22.66 8.64 -17.44
N THR A 138 -23.61 7.72 -17.27
CA THR A 138 -24.96 8.04 -16.74
C THR A 138 -25.03 8.15 -15.22
N CYS A 139 -24.00 7.74 -14.48
CA CYS A 139 -23.94 7.88 -13.02
C CYS A 139 -23.18 9.15 -12.56
N TRP A 140 -22.75 10.00 -13.50
CA TRP A 140 -22.06 11.28 -13.26
C TRP A 140 -22.77 12.49 -13.91
N GLN A 141 -24.09 12.37 -14.18
CA GLN A 141 -24.97 13.50 -14.49
C GLN A 141 -26.13 13.56 -13.51
#